data_AF-A0A2V7MVJ7-F1
#
_entry.id   AF-A0A2V7MVJ7-F1
#
_cell.length_a   1.000
_cell.length_b   1.000
_cell.length_c   1.000
_cell.angle_alpha   90.00
_cell.angle_beta   90.00
_cell.angle_gamma   90.00
#
_symmetry.space_group_name_H-M   'P 1'
#
loop_
_entity.id
_entity.type
_entity.pdbx_description
1 polymer ?
#
loop_
_entity_poly.entity_id
_entity_poly.type
_entity_poly.pdbx_seq_one_letter_code
_entity_poly.pdbx_strand_id
1 'polypeptide(L)'
;YTLGPLVTDVAPGYDHITSAIGAAMIGWFGADMLCYVTRKEHLGLPNAEEVREGVIAYKIAAHAANIARRRPGATERDDALSRARYAFDWNEQFRLALDPARARELHDEALPAEYFKSAEFCAMCGPKFCSMHITREIERSLGLREPQAKPKHEPVGAD
;
A
#
# COMPACT_ATOMS: atom_id res chain seq x y z
N TYR A 1 21.58 7.32 9.02
CA TYR A 1 21.60 7.37 7.54
C TYR A 1 22.16 6.07 7.01
N THR A 2 21.45 5.39 6.11
CA THR A 2 21.89 4.13 5.46
C THR A 2 21.57 4.17 3.97
N LEU A 3 22.31 3.43 3.14
CA LEU A 3 21.96 3.14 1.75
C LEU A 3 21.49 1.69 1.68
N GLY A 4 20.18 1.45 1.58
CA GLY A 4 19.61 0.12 1.85
C GLY A 4 19.66 -0.28 3.33
N PRO A 5 20.27 -1.42 3.69
CA PRO A 5 21.21 -2.22 2.89
C PRO A 5 20.56 -3.20 1.91
N LEU A 6 21.24 -3.48 0.80
CA LEU A 6 20.91 -4.62 -0.06
C LEU A 6 21.15 -5.92 0.72
N VAL A 7 20.14 -6.78 0.80
CA VAL A 7 20.24 -8.06 1.53
C VAL A 7 20.79 -9.19 0.66
N THR A 8 20.92 -8.97 -0.64
CA THR A 8 21.46 -9.95 -1.60
C THR A 8 21.90 -9.24 -2.89
N ASP A 9 22.94 -9.76 -3.53
CA ASP A 9 23.55 -9.18 -4.74
C ASP A 9 23.09 -9.88 -6.04
N VAL A 10 22.23 -10.90 -5.96
CA VAL A 10 21.89 -11.77 -7.11
C VAL A 10 20.72 -11.25 -7.95
N ALA A 11 20.24 -10.02 -7.71
CA ALA A 11 19.07 -9.46 -8.36
C ALA A 11 19.25 -8.02 -8.90
N PRO A 12 20.34 -7.73 -9.66
CA PRO A 12 20.46 -6.45 -10.33
C PRO A 12 19.25 -6.22 -11.26
N GLY A 13 18.72 -4.99 -11.29
CA GLY A 13 17.42 -4.70 -11.90
C GLY A 13 16.26 -4.71 -10.90
N TYR A 14 16.50 -5.20 -9.67
CA TYR A 14 15.51 -5.27 -8.60
C TYR A 14 16.05 -4.76 -7.25
N ASP A 15 17.12 -3.96 -7.27
CA ASP A 15 17.82 -3.55 -6.04
C ASP A 15 16.99 -2.65 -5.12
N HIS A 16 16.04 -1.89 -5.65
CA HIS A 16 15.00 -1.24 -4.84
C HIS A 16 14.22 -2.22 -3.94
N ILE A 17 14.00 -3.48 -4.36
CA ILE A 17 13.34 -4.53 -3.56
C ILE A 17 14.34 -5.14 -2.58
N THR A 18 15.52 -5.57 -3.05
CA THR A 18 16.54 -6.20 -2.20
C THR A 18 16.93 -5.26 -1.05
N SER A 19 17.06 -3.97 -1.35
CA SER A 19 17.42 -2.96 -0.36
C SER A 19 16.26 -2.51 0.51
N ALA A 20 15.01 -2.50 0.02
CA ALA A 20 13.85 -2.15 0.85
C ALA A 20 13.66 -3.13 2.03
N ILE A 21 14.00 -4.42 1.84
CA ILE A 21 14.00 -5.41 2.92
C ILE A 21 14.96 -5.00 4.03
N GLY A 22 16.23 -4.73 3.68
CA GLY A 22 17.23 -4.30 4.65
C GLY A 22 16.91 -2.94 5.25
N ALA A 23 16.40 -2.01 4.45
CA ALA A 23 16.01 -0.67 4.87
C ALA A 23 14.88 -0.71 5.91
N ALA A 24 13.87 -1.56 5.73
CA ALA A 24 12.80 -1.76 6.72
C ALA A 24 13.35 -2.36 8.03
N MET A 25 14.25 -3.34 7.95
CA MET A 25 14.88 -3.96 9.12
C MET A 25 15.76 -2.97 9.90
N ILE A 26 16.68 -2.28 9.22
CA ILE A 26 17.59 -1.34 9.87
C ILE A 26 16.85 -0.09 10.36
N GLY A 27 15.80 0.34 9.64
CA GLY A 27 14.88 1.38 10.08
C GLY A 27 14.15 0.99 11.36
N TRP A 28 13.66 -0.25 11.45
CA TRP A 28 13.07 -0.80 12.68
C TRP A 28 14.08 -0.80 13.83
N PHE A 29 15.34 -1.17 13.57
CA PHE A 29 16.40 -1.17 14.57
C PHE A 29 16.99 0.22 14.89
N GLY A 30 16.44 1.29 14.32
CA GLY A 30 16.70 2.65 14.77
C GLY A 30 17.41 3.56 13.79
N ALA A 31 17.63 3.15 12.53
CA ALA A 31 18.12 4.09 11.52
C ALA A 31 17.09 5.21 11.26
N ASP A 32 17.53 6.47 11.35
CA ASP A 32 16.65 7.63 11.23
C ASP A 32 16.45 8.15 9.80
N MET A 33 17.30 7.73 8.85
CA MET A 33 17.22 8.16 7.46
C MET A 33 17.68 7.05 6.52
N LEU A 34 16.85 6.73 5.52
CA LEU A 34 17.06 5.68 4.54
C LEU A 34 17.27 6.32 3.16
N CYS A 35 18.46 6.20 2.58
CA CYS A 35 18.72 6.55 1.19
C CYS A 35 18.05 5.51 0.30
N TYR A 36 17.16 5.96 -0.57
CA TYR A 36 16.55 5.08 -1.55
C TYR A 36 17.58 4.48 -2.52
N VAL A 37 17.20 3.34 -3.09
CA VAL A 37 17.92 2.64 -4.15
C VAL A 37 16.92 2.44 -5.27
N THR A 38 17.32 2.73 -6.49
CA THR A 38 16.44 2.55 -7.66
C THR A 38 16.59 1.15 -8.24
N ARG A 39 15.66 0.73 -9.10
CA ARG A 39 15.82 -0.55 -9.82
C ARG A 39 17.00 -0.58 -10.79
N LYS A 40 17.55 0.59 -11.15
CA LYS A 40 18.73 0.74 -12.00
C LYS A 40 20.05 0.85 -11.24
N GLU A 41 20.04 0.72 -9.92
CA GLU A 41 21.27 0.60 -9.15
C GLU A 41 22.19 -0.47 -9.78
N HIS A 42 23.48 -0.18 -9.83
CA HIS A 42 24.50 -1.00 -10.50
C HIS A 42 24.35 -1.19 -12.02
N LEU A 43 23.35 -0.58 -12.67
CA LEU A 43 23.07 -0.75 -14.10
C LEU A 43 23.10 0.56 -14.91
N GLY A 44 22.72 1.68 -14.31
CA GLY A 44 22.78 2.97 -15.01
C GLY A 44 22.00 4.09 -14.32
N LEU A 45 21.85 5.21 -15.03
CA LEU A 45 21.11 6.36 -14.51
C LEU A 45 19.60 6.11 -14.53
N PRO A 46 18.89 6.40 -13.42
CA PRO A 46 17.44 6.24 -13.35
C PRO A 46 16.71 7.34 -14.15
N ASN A 47 15.58 6.96 -14.76
CA ASN A 47 14.60 7.88 -15.32
C ASN A 47 13.55 8.26 -14.25
N ALA A 48 12.59 9.12 -14.61
CA ALA A 48 11.58 9.62 -13.68
C ALA A 48 10.71 8.51 -13.04
N GLU A 49 10.38 7.47 -13.79
CA GLU A 49 9.57 6.36 -13.27
C GLU A 49 10.39 5.49 -12.30
N GLU A 50 11.65 5.24 -12.61
CA GLU A 50 12.58 4.49 -11.73
C GLU A 50 12.87 5.25 -10.43
N VAL A 51 12.88 6.59 -10.48
CA VAL A 51 12.94 7.44 -9.28
C VAL A 51 11.65 7.28 -8.47
N ARG A 52 10.47 7.36 -9.10
CA ARG A 52 9.18 7.18 -8.43
C ARG A 52 9.11 5.82 -7.72
N GLU A 53 9.44 4.73 -8.40
CA GLU A 53 9.44 3.38 -7.84
C GLU A 53 10.38 3.25 -6.64
N GLY A 54 11.61 3.79 -6.74
CA GLY A 54 12.55 3.82 -5.63
C GLY A 54 12.02 4.60 -4.43
N VAL A 55 11.41 5.77 -4.65
CA VAL A 55 10.85 6.60 -3.58
C VAL A 55 9.70 5.87 -2.89
N ILE A 56 8.76 5.30 -3.66
CA ILE A 56 7.63 4.56 -3.10
C ILE A 56 8.10 3.32 -2.33
N ALA A 57 9.07 2.55 -2.84
CA ALA A 57 9.65 1.40 -2.13
C ALA A 57 10.23 1.81 -0.76
N TYR A 58 10.89 2.96 -0.68
CA TYR A 58 11.47 3.45 0.57
C TYR A 58 10.46 4.14 1.49
N LYS A 59 9.40 4.77 0.96
CA LYS A 59 8.25 5.19 1.78
C LYS A 59 7.59 3.99 2.44
N ILE A 60 7.44 2.88 1.72
CA ILE A 60 6.92 1.62 2.28
C ILE A 60 7.84 1.10 3.38
N ALA A 61 9.15 1.01 3.11
CA ALA A 61 10.13 0.52 4.10
C ALA A 61 10.16 1.39 5.37
N ALA A 62 10.13 2.71 5.22
CA ALA A 62 10.09 3.66 6.33
C ALA A 62 8.79 3.54 7.14
N HIS A 63 7.64 3.43 6.46
CA HIS A 63 6.34 3.24 7.11
C HIS A 63 6.28 1.92 7.89
N ALA A 64 6.74 0.82 7.28
CA ALA A 64 6.83 -0.48 7.95
C ALA A 64 7.72 -0.41 9.19
N ALA A 65 8.87 0.28 9.11
CA ALA A 65 9.73 0.53 10.26
C ALA A 65 9.03 1.36 11.35
N ASN A 66 8.25 2.37 10.99
CA ASN A 66 7.49 3.19 11.94
C ASN A 66 6.44 2.35 12.70
N ILE A 67 5.72 1.48 11.99
CA ILE A 67 4.77 0.52 12.59
C ILE A 67 5.51 -0.43 13.56
N ALA A 68 6.62 -1.04 13.11
CA ALA A 68 7.39 -1.99 13.91
C ALA A 68 8.00 -1.34 15.18
N ARG A 69 8.33 -0.05 15.11
CA ARG A 69 8.77 0.78 16.25
C ARG A 69 7.62 1.28 17.12
N ARG A 70 6.36 0.99 16.77
CA ARG A 70 5.15 1.44 17.46
C ARG A 70 5.12 2.96 17.62
N ARG A 71 5.51 3.70 16.58
CA ARG A 71 5.42 5.16 16.62
C ARG A 71 3.95 5.58 16.75
N PRO A 72 3.63 6.59 17.58
CA PRO A 72 2.26 7.10 17.69
C PRO A 72 1.68 7.44 16.30
N GLY A 73 0.47 6.98 16.02
CA GLY A 73 -0.24 7.23 14.76
C GLY A 73 0.17 6.36 13.56
N ALA A 74 1.24 5.57 13.66
CA ALA A 74 1.79 4.86 12.50
C ALA A 74 0.84 3.83 11.86
N THR A 75 -0.16 3.32 12.59
CA THR A 75 -1.15 2.37 12.06
C THR A 75 -2.44 3.04 11.61
N GLU A 76 -2.64 4.33 11.85
CA GLU A 76 -3.91 5.01 11.55
C GLU A 76 -4.24 4.96 10.05
N ARG A 77 -3.23 5.15 9.19
CA ARG A 77 -3.35 5.04 7.74
C ARG A 77 -3.70 3.62 7.30
N ASP A 78 -3.03 2.61 7.84
CA ASP A 78 -3.27 1.19 7.55
C ASP A 78 -4.69 0.80 7.93
N ASP A 79 -5.12 1.21 9.12
CA ASP A 79 -6.44 0.89 9.64
C ASP A 79 -7.53 1.60 8.81
N ALA A 80 -7.32 2.88 8.45
CA ALA A 80 -8.24 3.63 7.58
C ALA A 80 -8.35 3.00 6.19
N LEU A 81 -7.21 2.64 5.58
CA LEU A 81 -7.18 2.01 4.26
C LEU A 81 -7.83 0.62 4.31
N SER A 82 -7.58 -0.15 5.37
CA SER A 82 -8.18 -1.47 5.57
C SER A 82 -9.70 -1.39 5.77
N ARG A 83 -10.20 -0.39 6.51
CA ARG A 83 -11.64 -0.11 6.61
C ARG A 83 -12.24 0.26 5.25
N ALA A 84 -11.59 1.13 4.48
CA ALA A 84 -12.04 1.50 3.14
C ALA A 84 -12.10 0.29 2.20
N ARG A 85 -11.07 -0.57 2.25
CA ARG A 85 -10.99 -1.82 1.48
C ARG A 85 -12.14 -2.76 1.81
N TYR A 86 -12.41 -2.99 3.10
CA TYR A 86 -13.51 -3.86 3.55
C TYR A 86 -14.88 -3.28 3.19
N ALA A 87 -15.03 -1.95 3.25
CA ALA A 87 -16.24 -1.23 2.87
C ALA A 87 -16.47 -1.16 1.35
N PHE A 88 -15.49 -1.58 0.54
CA PHE A 88 -15.45 -1.37 -0.92
C PHE A 88 -15.54 0.11 -1.32
N ASP A 89 -14.98 1.00 -0.49
CA ASP A 89 -14.81 2.40 -0.85
C ASP A 89 -13.51 2.58 -1.65
N TRP A 90 -13.57 2.24 -2.94
CA TRP A 90 -12.42 2.26 -3.85
C TRP A 90 -11.73 3.63 -3.90
N ASN A 91 -12.52 4.71 -3.96
CA ASN A 91 -11.99 6.06 -4.05
C ASN A 91 -11.22 6.44 -2.78
N GLU A 92 -11.74 6.07 -1.61
CA GLU A 92 -11.04 6.28 -0.34
C GLU A 92 -9.79 5.40 -0.23
N GLN A 93 -9.87 4.13 -0.65
CA GLN A 93 -8.71 3.25 -0.70
C GLN A 93 -7.58 3.84 -1.57
N PHE A 94 -7.91 4.40 -2.74
CA PHE A 94 -6.92 5.05 -3.59
C PHE A 94 -6.34 6.30 -2.93
N ARG A 95 -7.19 7.17 -2.36
CA ARG A 95 -6.75 8.39 -1.68
C ARG A 95 -5.75 8.11 -0.56
N LEU A 96 -5.96 7.02 0.19
CA LEU A 96 -5.13 6.64 1.32
C LEU A 96 -3.83 5.94 0.93
N ALA A 97 -3.72 5.42 -0.30
CA ALA A 97 -2.51 4.75 -0.78
C ALA A 97 -1.30 5.70 -0.79
N LEU A 98 -0.09 5.13 -0.74
CA LEU A 98 1.15 5.90 -0.89
C LEU A 98 1.32 6.46 -2.31
N ASP A 99 0.72 5.79 -3.29
CA ASP A 99 0.65 6.23 -4.68
C ASP A 99 -0.80 6.08 -5.21
N PRO A 100 -1.67 7.09 -4.97
CA PRO A 100 -3.07 7.05 -5.38
C PRO A 100 -3.28 6.88 -6.88
N ALA A 101 -2.39 7.48 -7.69
CA ALA A 101 -2.48 7.43 -9.14
C ALA A 101 -2.22 6.01 -9.65
N ARG A 102 -1.15 5.37 -9.17
CA ARG A 102 -0.83 3.97 -9.54
C ARG A 102 -1.89 2.99 -9.04
N ALA A 103 -2.44 3.21 -7.84
CA ALA A 103 -3.49 2.35 -7.29
C ALA A 103 -4.77 2.38 -8.15
N ARG A 104 -5.16 3.58 -8.62
CA ARG A 104 -6.30 3.74 -9.54
C ARG A 104 -6.02 3.14 -10.91
N GLU A 105 -4.84 3.44 -11.48
CA GLU A 105 -4.39 2.92 -12.77
C GLU A 105 -4.52 1.40 -12.82
N LEU A 106 -3.92 0.68 -11.86
CA LEU A 106 -3.94 -0.79 -11.82
C LEU A 106 -5.34 -1.39 -11.59
N HIS A 107 -6.22 -0.71 -10.86
CA HIS A 107 -7.61 -1.14 -10.76
C HIS A 107 -8.33 -1.01 -12.11
N ASP A 108 -8.12 0.13 -12.78
CA ASP A 108 -8.84 0.52 -13.99
C ASP A 108 -8.38 -0.25 -15.23
N GLU A 109 -7.16 -0.82 -15.22
CA GLU A 109 -6.68 -1.76 -16.25
C GLU A 109 -7.65 -2.92 -16.49
N ALA A 110 -8.25 -3.45 -15.42
CA ALA A 110 -9.19 -4.56 -15.51
C ALA A 110 -10.66 -4.13 -15.39
N LEU A 111 -10.94 -3.06 -14.64
CA LEU A 111 -12.29 -2.58 -14.33
C LEU A 111 -12.42 -1.05 -14.59
N PRO A 112 -12.35 -0.61 -15.85
CA PRO A 112 -12.19 0.81 -16.19
C PRO A 112 -13.44 1.65 -15.94
N ALA A 113 -14.64 1.05 -16.00
CA ALA A 113 -15.88 1.79 -15.88
C ALA A 113 -16.11 2.33 -14.47
N GLU A 114 -16.58 3.57 -14.35
CA GLU A 114 -16.71 4.26 -13.05
C GLU A 114 -17.64 3.54 -12.07
N TYR A 115 -18.64 2.81 -12.56
CA TYR A 115 -19.54 2.03 -11.70
C TYR A 115 -18.80 0.93 -10.91
N PHE A 116 -17.65 0.44 -11.39
CA PHE A 116 -16.85 -0.53 -10.65
C PHE A 116 -16.23 0.06 -9.38
N LYS A 117 -16.17 1.39 -9.23
CA LYS A 117 -15.77 2.04 -7.97
C LYS A 117 -16.82 1.93 -6.87
N SER A 118 -17.99 1.38 -7.20
CA SER A 118 -19.03 0.99 -6.24
C SER A 118 -19.22 -0.53 -6.17
N ALA A 119 -18.40 -1.31 -6.89
CA ALA A 119 -18.51 -2.76 -6.89
C ALA A 119 -17.95 -3.35 -5.59
N GLU A 120 -18.69 -4.29 -5.01
CA GLU A 120 -18.25 -5.06 -3.84
C GLU A 120 -17.29 -6.22 -4.24
N PHE A 121 -16.45 -6.03 -5.25
CA PHE A 121 -15.44 -6.99 -5.70
C PHE A 121 -14.37 -6.31 -6.58
N CYS A 122 -13.28 -7.02 -6.83
CA CYS A 122 -12.25 -6.64 -7.80
C CYS A 122 -12.09 -7.70 -8.89
N ALA A 123 -11.25 -7.42 -9.89
CA ALA A 123 -10.98 -8.34 -10.99
C ALA A 123 -10.35 -9.68 -10.56
N MET A 124 -9.68 -9.72 -9.41
CA MET A 124 -8.97 -10.91 -8.93
C MET A 124 -9.91 -12.07 -8.59
N CYS A 125 -11.01 -11.80 -7.89
CA CYS A 125 -11.95 -12.84 -7.44
C CYS A 125 -13.32 -12.74 -8.14
N GLY A 126 -13.65 -11.58 -8.71
CA GLY A 126 -14.96 -11.32 -9.26
C GLY A 126 -16.08 -11.31 -8.20
N PRO A 127 -17.34 -11.16 -8.64
CA PRO A 127 -18.48 -10.95 -7.74
C PRO A 127 -18.81 -12.16 -6.85
N LYS A 128 -18.51 -13.38 -7.30
CA LYS A 128 -18.95 -14.61 -6.62
C LYS A 128 -17.96 -15.16 -5.59
N PHE A 129 -16.69 -14.77 -5.67
CA PHE A 129 -15.61 -15.38 -4.87
C PHE A 129 -14.83 -14.36 -4.03
N CYS A 130 -15.28 -13.10 -3.99
CA CYS A 130 -14.63 -12.11 -3.14
C CYS A 130 -14.89 -12.42 -1.66
N SER A 131 -13.82 -12.72 -0.91
CA SER A 131 -13.89 -13.08 0.51
C SER A 131 -14.56 -12.00 1.36
N MET A 132 -14.22 -10.73 1.16
CA MET A 132 -14.80 -9.61 1.92
C MET A 132 -16.29 -9.43 1.64
N HIS A 133 -16.74 -9.65 0.40
CA HIS A 133 -18.15 -9.60 0.04
C HIS A 133 -18.93 -10.72 0.73
N ILE A 134 -18.43 -11.96 0.63
CA ILE A 134 -19.02 -13.12 1.30
C ILE A 134 -19.10 -12.91 2.81
N THR A 135 -18.04 -12.38 3.44
CA THR A 135 -18.07 -12.05 4.88
C THR A 135 -19.16 -11.03 5.19
N ARG A 136 -19.32 -9.97 4.38
CA ARG A 136 -20.38 -8.96 4.60
C ARG A 136 -21.78 -9.54 4.41
N GLU A 137 -21.98 -10.44 3.46
CA GLU A 137 -23.27 -11.16 3.31
C GLU A 137 -23.59 -12.01 4.53
N ILE A 138 -22.60 -12.75 5.06
CA ILE A 138 -22.75 -13.54 6.29
C ILE A 138 -23.11 -12.61 7.46
N GLU A 139 -22.38 -11.51 7.67
CA GLU A 139 -22.68 -10.54 8.73
C GLU A 139 -24.08 -9.93 8.60
N ARG A 140 -24.52 -9.58 7.37
CA ARG A 140 -25.88 -9.09 7.08
C ARG A 140 -26.93 -10.15 7.44
N SER A 141 -26.72 -11.41 7.06
CA SER A 141 -27.67 -12.50 7.34
C SER A 141 -27.78 -12.86 8.82
N LEU A 142 -26.71 -12.66 9.59
CA LEU A 142 -26.68 -12.88 11.04
C LEU A 142 -27.14 -11.65 11.84
N GLY A 143 -27.46 -10.53 11.18
CA GLY A 143 -27.85 -9.28 11.84
C GLY A 143 -26.74 -8.67 12.71
N LEU A 144 -25.47 -9.02 12.44
CA LEU A 144 -24.34 -8.66 13.31
C LEU A 144 -23.86 -7.22 13.10
N ARG A 145 -24.18 -6.60 11.97
CA ARG A 145 -23.81 -5.20 11.66
C ARG A 145 -24.86 -4.51 10.80
N GLU A 146 -25.24 -3.29 11.19
CA GLU A 146 -25.77 -2.33 10.22
C GLU A 146 -24.70 -2.04 9.17
N PRO A 147 -25.08 -1.76 7.90
CA PRO A 147 -24.10 -1.35 6.89
C PRO A 147 -23.35 -0.14 7.42
N GLN A 148 -22.05 -0.29 7.71
CA GLN A 148 -21.22 0.85 8.05
C GLN A 148 -21.37 1.85 6.91
N ALA A 149 -21.94 3.01 7.21
CA ALA A 149 -21.90 4.15 6.29
C ALA A 149 -20.44 4.34 5.90
N LYS A 150 -20.19 4.68 4.62
CA LYS A 150 -18.83 4.99 4.16
C LYS A 150 -18.19 5.94 5.17
N PRO A 151 -17.05 5.55 5.78
CA PRO A 151 -16.44 6.36 6.83
C PRO A 151 -16.24 7.77 6.28
N LYS A 152 -16.55 8.78 7.10
CA LYS A 152 -16.30 10.16 6.70
C LYS A 152 -14.81 10.29 6.40
N HIS A 153 -14.46 10.94 5.29
CA HIS A 153 -13.07 11.18 4.93
C HIS A 153 -12.38 11.99 6.03
N GLU A 154 -11.62 11.31 6.88
CA GLU A 154 -10.79 11.94 7.90
C GLU A 154 -9.42 12.28 7.30
N PRO A 155 -8.82 13.42 7.70
CA PRO A 155 -7.45 13.73 7.34
C PRO A 155 -6.54 12.70 8.01
N VAL A 156 -5.88 11.86 7.21
CA VAL A 156 -4.81 10.99 7.69
C VAL A 156 -3.51 11.78 7.59
N GLY A 157 -2.69 11.71 8.65
CA GLY A 157 -1.41 12.41 8.75
C GLY A 157 -0.54 12.24 7.50
N ALA A 158 0.16 13.31 7.13
CA ALA A 158 1.06 13.32 5.99
C ALA A 158 2.38 12.63 6.36
N ASP A 159 2.37 11.29 6.34
CA ASP A 159 3.58 10.47 6.35
C ASP A 159 4.22 10.37 4.95
#